data_AF-A0A7S0D8U5-F1
#
_entry.id   AF-A0A7S0D8U5-F1
#
_cell.length_a   1.000
_cell.length_b   1.000
_cell.length_c   1.000
_cell.angle_alpha   90.00
_cell.angle_beta   90.00
_cell.angle_gamma   90.00
#
_symmetry.space_group_name_H-M   'P 1'
#
loop_
_entity.id
_entity.type
_entity.pdbx_description
1 polymer ?
#
loop_
_entity_poly.entity_id
_entity_poly.type
_entity_poly.pdbx_seq_one_letter_code
_entity_poly.pdbx_strand_id
1 'polypeptide(L)'
;GGKMAMRHSLFLCRRLRSHRIRYPLAQNYKKSPFGSRILGLYGSRQLVVSTDPKASPSQSKVEYSNSTPSNQGQESIVPGLVASFAVMQCGFLSAEYLGSVLLQLQGLPLTGSSPVSGVPIAILLGASLRNLTPIPVRVLEPGLKFATTTVLRTGIVCVGVKLSAYEMAALGIAGVPAVMASVGVGLGFILWAGKRAGLPAKMSSLIAAGTSICGVTAITALAPAIGANQREISYAVANVVAFGTFGMLVYPYLAHALVSYSEQAGILLGLSIHDTSQVIAAALTYKEVFSDELALKMAAVTKLTRNVFLAAVIPALAYQHAAQKAGNERKRVLDWNILKKCIPLFVLGFIGVACIRSVGDGMLEGDGKALGLFHAEEWSKYTKLIGNTLGGRYLLGTAMAGVGLSTSAAVLREGGLGMRPFIVGCSGALVVGGTALVSVTVMERMGFFKSAMELQA
;
A
#
# COMPACT_ATOMS: atom_id res chain seq x y z
N GLY A 1 -12.02 -60.67 -17.95
CA GLY A 1 -12.04 -59.24 -18.33
C GLY A 1 -10.78 -58.43 -18.06
N GLY A 2 -9.89 -58.78 -17.11
CA GLY A 2 -8.77 -57.89 -16.70
C GLY A 2 -7.41 -58.09 -17.39
N LYS A 3 -7.20 -59.15 -18.18
CA LYS A 3 -5.88 -59.48 -18.77
C LYS A 3 -5.64 -58.90 -20.18
N MET A 4 -6.63 -58.26 -20.79
CA MET A 4 -6.53 -57.69 -22.15
C MET A 4 -6.09 -56.21 -22.17
N ALA A 5 -6.37 -55.44 -21.11
CA ALA A 5 -6.02 -54.01 -21.03
C ALA A 5 -4.50 -53.75 -20.82
N MET A 6 -3.78 -54.71 -20.24
CA MET A 6 -2.34 -54.55 -19.95
C MET A 6 -1.46 -54.75 -21.21
N ARG A 7 -1.94 -55.52 -22.20
CA ARG A 7 -1.21 -55.75 -23.46
C ARG A 7 -1.30 -54.56 -24.44
N HIS A 8 -2.36 -53.78 -24.42
CA HIS A 8 -2.47 -52.55 -25.24
C HIS A 8 -1.61 -51.39 -24.71
N SER A 9 -1.39 -51.32 -23.39
CA SER A 9 -0.56 -50.26 -22.79
C SER A 9 0.94 -50.42 -23.08
N LEU A 10 1.41 -51.68 -23.21
CA LEU A 10 2.81 -51.99 -23.56
C LEU A 10 3.12 -51.80 -25.05
N PHE A 11 2.12 -51.91 -25.93
CA PHE A 11 2.31 -51.69 -27.37
C PHE A 11 2.43 -50.19 -27.72
N LEU A 12 1.71 -49.31 -27.00
CA LEU A 12 1.83 -47.86 -27.19
C LEU A 12 3.17 -47.29 -26.69
N CYS A 13 3.74 -47.86 -25.62
CA CYS A 13 5.03 -47.45 -25.08
C CYS A 13 6.22 -47.83 -25.99
N ARG A 14 6.08 -48.89 -26.81
CA ARG A 14 7.10 -49.30 -27.78
C ARG A 14 7.19 -48.38 -29.01
N ARG A 15 6.14 -47.62 -29.33
CA ARG A 15 6.09 -46.74 -30.52
C ARG A 15 6.51 -45.28 -30.25
N LEU A 16 6.79 -44.91 -29.00
CA LEU A 16 7.22 -43.54 -28.62
C LEU A 16 8.72 -43.43 -28.32
N ARG A 17 9.54 -44.37 -28.80
CA ARG A 17 10.99 -44.40 -28.58
C ARG A 17 11.81 -43.49 -29.52
N SER A 18 11.18 -42.64 -30.34
CA SER A 18 11.90 -41.83 -31.34
C SER A 18 11.77 -40.30 -31.23
N HIS A 19 11.05 -39.73 -30.25
CA HIS A 19 11.07 -38.27 -30.07
C HIS A 19 11.14 -37.85 -28.60
N ARG A 20 12.20 -37.11 -28.25
CA ARG A 20 12.30 -36.33 -27.00
C ARG A 20 11.15 -35.32 -26.95
N ILE A 21 10.10 -35.61 -26.20
CA ILE A 21 9.09 -34.62 -25.83
C ILE A 21 8.77 -34.79 -24.34
N ARG A 22 9.10 -33.78 -23.53
CA ARG A 22 8.66 -33.68 -22.13
C ARG A 22 7.22 -33.17 -22.11
N TYR A 23 6.28 -33.99 -21.66
CA TYR A 23 4.98 -33.52 -21.17
C TYR A 23 4.76 -33.96 -19.71
N PRO A 24 4.14 -33.13 -18.86
CA PRO A 24 3.95 -33.43 -17.45
C PRO A 24 2.70 -34.29 -17.22
N LEU A 25 2.88 -35.61 -17.04
CA LEU A 25 1.84 -36.56 -16.63
C LEU A 25 1.49 -36.48 -15.12
N ALA A 26 1.59 -35.29 -14.50
CA ALA A 26 1.30 -35.10 -13.07
C ALA A 26 -0.13 -34.63 -12.78
N GLN A 27 -0.96 -34.34 -13.79
CA GLN A 27 -2.29 -33.74 -13.56
C GLN A 27 -3.45 -34.75 -13.44
N ASN A 28 -3.33 -35.98 -13.94
CA ASN A 28 -4.46 -36.92 -13.93
C ASN A 28 -4.52 -37.90 -12.74
N TYR A 29 -3.48 -37.97 -11.90
CA TYR A 29 -3.51 -38.78 -10.67
C TYR A 29 -4.20 -38.09 -9.47
N LYS A 30 -4.50 -36.78 -9.61
CA LYS A 30 -5.20 -35.96 -8.58
C LYS A 30 -6.72 -36.22 -8.49
N LYS A 31 -7.31 -37.04 -9.35
CA LYS A 31 -8.77 -37.23 -9.48
C LYS A 31 -9.28 -38.62 -9.08
N SER A 32 -8.57 -39.37 -8.25
CA SER A 32 -9.13 -40.59 -7.64
C SER A 32 -9.19 -40.46 -6.11
N PRO A 33 -10.28 -40.92 -5.46
CA PRO A 33 -10.46 -40.81 -4.00
C PRO A 33 -9.47 -41.66 -3.19
N PHE A 34 -8.63 -42.47 -3.86
CA PHE A 34 -7.59 -43.29 -3.23
C PHE A 34 -6.19 -42.62 -3.21
N GLY A 35 -5.92 -41.64 -4.09
CA GLY A 35 -4.59 -41.02 -4.22
C GLY A 35 -4.24 -39.99 -3.15
N SER A 36 -5.23 -39.38 -2.51
CA SER A 36 -5.05 -38.32 -1.51
C SER A 36 -4.67 -38.85 -0.12
N ARG A 37 -4.94 -40.11 0.20
CA ARG A 37 -4.61 -40.72 1.51
C ARG A 37 -3.16 -41.16 1.65
N ILE A 38 -2.45 -41.44 0.56
CA ILE A 38 -1.05 -41.91 0.61
C ILE A 38 -0.03 -40.75 0.57
N LEU A 39 -0.40 -39.59 0.02
CA LEU A 39 0.46 -38.40 -0.04
C LEU A 39 0.44 -37.54 1.25
N GLY A 40 -0.39 -37.89 2.24
CA GLY A 40 -0.53 -37.14 3.49
C GLY A 40 0.45 -37.53 4.60
N LEU A 41 1.22 -38.62 4.45
CA LEU A 41 2.07 -39.16 5.52
C LEU A 41 3.57 -39.24 5.20
N TYR A 42 3.98 -38.97 3.96
CA TYR A 42 5.39 -38.95 3.58
C TYR A 42 5.71 -37.70 2.77
N GLY A 43 6.53 -36.83 3.36
CA GLY A 43 7.03 -35.61 2.74
C GLY A 43 7.68 -35.85 1.38
N SER A 44 7.70 -34.80 0.56
CA SER A 44 8.18 -34.76 -0.83
C SER A 44 9.55 -35.43 -1.03
N ARG A 45 9.58 -36.75 -1.28
CA ARG A 45 10.76 -37.48 -1.74
C ARG A 45 10.79 -37.42 -3.27
N GLN A 46 11.80 -36.76 -3.84
CA GLN A 46 12.08 -36.84 -5.27
C GLN A 46 12.64 -38.22 -5.60
N LEU A 47 12.00 -38.92 -6.53
CA LEU A 47 12.51 -40.13 -7.15
C LEU A 47 13.46 -39.74 -8.28
N VAL A 48 14.76 -39.92 -8.07
CA VAL A 48 15.76 -39.87 -9.15
C VAL A 48 16.07 -41.33 -9.51
N VAL A 49 15.62 -41.77 -10.69
CA VAL A 49 15.95 -43.10 -11.22
C VAL A 49 17.13 -42.94 -12.16
N SER A 50 18.32 -43.39 -11.74
CA SER A 50 19.46 -43.58 -12.63
C SER A 50 19.37 -44.97 -13.25
N THR A 51 19.22 -45.07 -14.57
CA THR A 51 19.31 -46.36 -15.27
C THR A 51 20.64 -46.44 -16.00
N ASP A 52 21.52 -47.30 -15.51
CA ASP A 52 22.75 -47.69 -16.21
C ASP A 52 22.39 -48.63 -17.38
N PRO A 53 22.72 -48.31 -18.64
CA PRO A 53 22.25 -49.05 -19.82
C PRO A 53 22.81 -50.48 -19.99
N LYS A 54 23.61 -51.02 -19.05
CA LYS A 54 24.21 -52.36 -19.15
C LYS A 54 23.81 -53.37 -18.04
N ALA A 55 22.90 -53.04 -17.12
CA ALA A 55 22.53 -53.94 -16.03
C ALA A 55 21.45 -54.98 -16.42
N SER A 56 21.65 -56.25 -16.04
CA SER A 56 20.67 -57.34 -16.25
C SER A 56 19.48 -57.24 -15.28
N PRO A 57 18.31 -57.85 -15.59
CA PRO A 57 17.03 -57.54 -14.92
C PRO A 57 16.89 -57.97 -13.46
N SER A 58 17.90 -58.60 -12.84
CA SER A 58 17.80 -59.17 -11.48
C SER A 58 18.51 -58.38 -10.38
N GLN A 59 19.10 -57.21 -10.66
CA GLN A 59 19.83 -56.42 -9.65
C GLN A 59 19.59 -54.89 -9.74
N SER A 60 18.34 -54.44 -9.86
CA SER A 60 18.03 -53.02 -9.61
C SER A 60 17.97 -52.76 -8.09
N LYS A 61 19.12 -52.43 -7.50
CA LYS A 61 19.19 -51.97 -6.12
C LYS A 61 18.60 -50.55 -6.07
N VAL A 62 17.40 -50.40 -5.50
CA VAL A 62 16.81 -49.08 -5.22
C VAL A 62 17.61 -48.49 -4.06
N GLU A 63 18.64 -47.72 -4.40
CA GLU A 63 19.41 -46.97 -3.42
C GLU A 63 18.61 -45.73 -3.03
N TYR A 64 18.00 -45.78 -1.84
CA TYR A 64 17.42 -44.60 -1.22
C TYR A 64 18.58 -43.69 -0.82
N SER A 65 18.90 -42.72 -1.68
CA SER A 65 19.70 -41.57 -1.28
C SER A 65 18.97 -40.87 -0.15
N ASN A 66 19.36 -41.16 1.09
CA ASN A 66 19.11 -40.29 2.22
C ASN A 66 19.91 -39.00 1.96
N SER A 67 19.38 -38.13 1.12
CA SER A 67 19.64 -36.71 1.32
C SER A 67 18.96 -36.38 2.65
N THR A 68 19.69 -36.56 3.75
CA THR A 68 19.48 -35.77 4.95
C THR A 68 19.23 -34.35 4.46
N PRO A 69 18.16 -33.65 4.89
CA PRO A 69 18.01 -32.25 4.57
C PRO A 69 19.27 -31.59 5.14
N SER A 70 20.24 -31.31 4.27
CA SER A 70 21.42 -30.54 4.60
C SER A 70 20.87 -29.29 5.24
N ASN A 71 21.18 -29.12 6.54
CA ASN A 71 20.87 -27.98 7.37
C ASN A 71 20.40 -26.81 6.50
N GLN A 72 19.09 -26.61 6.39
CA GLN A 72 18.56 -25.34 5.91
C GLN A 72 18.99 -24.37 6.99
N GLY A 73 20.22 -23.85 6.86
CA GLY A 73 20.76 -22.87 7.78
C GLY A 73 19.70 -21.81 7.91
N GLN A 74 19.33 -21.48 9.16
CA GLN A 74 18.42 -20.39 9.46
C GLN A 74 18.83 -19.20 8.57
N GLU A 75 18.13 -18.99 7.46
CA GLU A 75 18.52 -17.96 6.52
C GLU A 75 18.30 -16.65 7.25
N SER A 76 19.40 -15.98 7.59
CA SER A 76 19.38 -14.84 8.50
C SER A 76 18.52 -13.73 7.92
N ILE A 77 17.63 -13.18 8.74
CA ILE A 77 16.78 -12.04 8.39
C ILE A 77 17.62 -10.75 8.28
N VAL A 78 18.75 -10.71 8.98
CA VAL A 78 19.57 -9.51 9.18
C VAL A 78 20.03 -8.86 7.86
N PRO A 79 20.61 -9.58 6.87
CA PRO A 79 21.15 -8.95 5.67
C PRO A 79 20.08 -8.19 4.87
N GLY A 80 18.92 -8.80 4.63
CA GLY A 80 17.82 -8.17 3.89
C GLY A 80 17.18 -7.00 4.63
N LEU A 81 17.08 -7.09 5.95
CA LEU A 81 16.52 -6.01 6.77
C LEU A 81 17.48 -4.81 6.83
N VAL A 82 18.78 -5.04 7.02
CA VAL A 82 19.82 -4.00 7.01
C VAL A 82 19.89 -3.34 5.65
N ALA A 83 19.85 -4.11 4.55
CA ALA A 83 19.82 -3.54 3.21
C ALA A 83 18.59 -2.64 2.99
N SER A 84 17.41 -3.08 3.44
CA SER A 84 16.18 -2.29 3.35
C SER A 84 16.29 -0.99 4.17
N PHE A 85 16.85 -1.07 5.37
CA PHE A 85 17.03 0.11 6.24
C PHE A 85 18.03 1.10 5.64
N ALA A 86 19.16 0.62 5.10
CA ALA A 86 20.16 1.45 4.45
C ALA A 86 19.58 2.16 3.21
N VAL A 87 18.85 1.43 2.36
CA VAL A 87 18.15 2.00 1.20
C VAL A 87 17.12 3.03 1.61
N MET A 88 16.37 2.77 2.69
CA MET A 88 15.44 3.75 3.23
C MET A 88 16.17 5.03 3.67
N GLN A 89 17.27 4.93 4.43
CA GLN A 89 18.02 6.10 4.87
C GLN A 89 18.54 6.91 3.68
N CYS A 90 19.16 6.26 2.69
CA CYS A 90 19.61 6.93 1.46
C CYS A 90 18.43 7.54 0.68
N GLY A 91 17.28 6.87 0.65
CA GLY A 91 16.07 7.35 -0.02
C GLY A 91 15.50 8.60 0.65
N PHE A 92 15.41 8.62 1.98
CA PHE A 92 14.93 9.77 2.73
C PHE A 92 15.90 10.95 2.66
N LEU A 93 17.21 10.71 2.75
CA LEU A 93 18.22 11.76 2.55
C LEU A 93 18.15 12.35 1.15
N SER A 94 18.02 11.50 0.12
CA SER A 94 17.81 11.95 -1.27
C SER A 94 16.53 12.76 -1.41
N ALA A 95 15.44 12.37 -0.72
CA ALA A 95 14.18 13.11 -0.74
C ALA A 95 14.29 14.47 -0.03
N GLU A 96 15.02 14.55 1.08
CA GLU A 96 15.31 15.81 1.78
C GLU A 96 16.12 16.75 0.88
N TYR A 97 17.15 16.23 0.19
CA TYR A 97 17.95 16.99 -0.76
C TYR A 97 17.15 17.45 -2.00
N LEU A 98 16.39 16.56 -2.63
CA LEU A 98 15.54 16.93 -3.78
C LEU A 98 14.49 17.96 -3.37
N GLY A 99 13.95 17.84 -2.16
CA GLY A 99 12.99 18.78 -1.63
C GLY A 99 13.57 20.17 -1.38
N SER A 100 14.79 20.26 -0.81
CA SER A 100 15.44 21.56 -0.61
C SER A 100 15.75 22.24 -1.94
N VAL A 101 16.18 21.49 -2.96
CA VAL A 101 16.36 22.01 -4.33
C VAL A 101 15.03 22.52 -4.90
N LEU A 102 13.94 21.76 -4.76
CA LEU A 102 12.62 22.20 -5.24
C LEU A 102 12.14 23.47 -4.54
N LEU A 103 12.30 23.57 -3.22
CA LEU A 103 11.93 24.78 -2.47
C LEU A 103 12.77 25.99 -2.90
N GLN A 104 14.08 25.81 -3.11
CA GLN A 104 14.95 26.87 -3.64
C GLN A 104 14.52 27.34 -5.03
N LEU A 105 14.16 26.40 -5.93
CA LEU A 105 13.65 26.73 -7.26
C LEU A 105 12.31 27.49 -7.21
N GLN A 106 11.53 27.31 -6.15
CA GLN A 106 10.30 28.07 -5.90
C GLN A 106 10.55 29.39 -5.15
N GLY A 107 11.79 29.70 -4.77
CA GLY A 107 12.13 30.90 -3.98
C GLY A 107 11.64 30.84 -2.53
N LEU A 108 11.28 29.66 -2.02
CA LEU A 108 10.73 29.48 -0.69
C LEU A 108 11.85 29.27 0.35
N PRO A 109 11.64 29.70 1.61
CA PRO A 109 12.62 29.48 2.65
C PRO A 109 12.80 27.97 2.90
N LEU A 110 14.05 27.57 3.19
CA LEU A 110 14.41 26.17 3.51
C LEU A 110 13.88 25.70 4.88
N THR A 111 13.10 26.53 5.56
CA THR A 111 12.52 26.27 6.87
C THR A 111 11.25 25.43 6.72
N GLY A 112 11.38 24.12 6.55
CA GLY A 112 10.22 23.24 6.39
C GLY A 112 10.56 21.76 6.21
N SER A 113 9.52 20.92 6.27
CA SER A 113 9.63 19.51 5.85
C SER A 113 9.77 19.43 4.33
N SER A 114 10.56 18.46 3.84
CA SER A 114 10.73 18.27 2.39
C SER A 114 9.38 18.07 1.68
N PRO A 115 9.13 18.77 0.55
CA PRO A 115 7.96 18.55 -0.31
C PRO A 115 7.93 17.16 -0.95
N VAL A 116 9.08 16.49 -0.99
CA VAL A 116 9.23 15.15 -1.55
C VAL A 116 9.14 14.14 -0.42
N SER A 117 8.13 13.28 -0.46
CA SER A 117 8.00 12.18 0.48
C SER A 117 9.16 11.18 0.33
N GLY A 118 9.78 10.80 1.45
CA GLY A 118 10.91 9.87 1.46
C GLY A 118 10.56 8.45 1.03
N VAL A 119 9.32 8.01 1.27
CA VAL A 119 8.88 6.64 0.97
C VAL A 119 8.91 6.32 -0.54
N PRO A 120 8.34 7.16 -1.43
CA PRO A 120 8.52 7.02 -2.88
C PRO A 120 9.97 6.91 -3.33
N ILE A 121 10.83 7.79 -2.83
CA ILE A 121 12.25 7.82 -3.21
C ILE A 121 12.95 6.55 -2.72
N ALA A 122 12.63 6.07 -1.51
CA ALA A 122 13.14 4.80 -1.01
C ALA A 122 12.70 3.59 -1.87
N ILE A 123 11.46 3.57 -2.37
CA ILE A 123 10.98 2.54 -3.30
C ILE A 123 11.73 2.62 -4.63
N LEU A 124 11.82 3.81 -5.21
CA LEU A 124 12.49 4.03 -6.50
C LEU A 124 13.98 3.72 -6.42
N LEU A 125 14.65 4.11 -5.34
CA LEU A 125 16.06 3.82 -5.10
C LEU A 125 16.29 2.32 -4.88
N GLY A 126 15.45 1.66 -4.08
CA GLY A 126 15.49 0.20 -3.92
C GLY A 126 15.28 -0.55 -5.23
N ALA A 127 14.29 -0.13 -6.03
CA ALA A 127 14.04 -0.69 -7.35
C ALA A 127 15.19 -0.42 -8.32
N SER A 128 15.78 0.78 -8.30
CA SER A 128 16.93 1.12 -9.14
C SER A 128 18.13 0.24 -8.78
N LEU A 129 18.46 0.11 -7.49
CA LEU A 129 19.54 -0.76 -7.03
C LEU A 129 19.30 -2.22 -7.42
N ARG A 130 18.07 -2.73 -7.27
CA ARG A 130 17.70 -4.10 -7.66
C ARG A 130 17.93 -4.38 -9.15
N ASN A 131 17.84 -3.36 -10.00
CA ASN A 131 17.92 -3.54 -11.45
C ASN A 131 19.27 -3.13 -12.05
N LEU A 132 19.99 -2.22 -11.39
CA LEU A 132 21.28 -1.71 -11.87
C LEU A 132 22.47 -2.48 -11.28
N THR A 133 22.28 -3.18 -10.16
CA THR A 133 23.36 -3.90 -9.48
C THR A 133 23.06 -5.40 -9.38
N PRO A 134 24.06 -6.28 -9.54
CA PRO A 134 23.90 -7.73 -9.35
C PRO A 134 23.82 -8.05 -7.86
N ILE A 135 22.65 -7.83 -7.27
CA ILE A 135 22.42 -8.08 -5.83
C ILE A 135 22.20 -9.60 -5.62
N PRO A 136 22.84 -10.23 -4.61
CA PRO A 136 22.60 -11.63 -4.26
C PRO A 136 21.22 -11.80 -3.61
N VAL A 137 20.18 -11.88 -4.44
CA VAL A 137 18.76 -11.89 -4.04
C VAL A 137 18.46 -12.93 -2.97
N ARG A 138 19.05 -14.13 -3.11
CA ARG A 138 18.81 -15.27 -2.21
C ARG A 138 19.21 -14.98 -0.76
N VAL A 139 20.24 -14.16 -0.54
CA VAL A 139 20.72 -13.81 0.81
C VAL A 139 19.83 -12.75 1.46
N LEU A 140 19.22 -11.88 0.67
CA LEU A 140 18.38 -10.79 1.17
C LEU A 140 16.91 -11.20 1.34
N GLU A 141 16.43 -12.19 0.58
CA GLU A 141 15.03 -12.56 0.50
C GLU A 141 14.32 -12.75 1.85
N PRO A 142 14.89 -13.46 2.85
CA PRO A 142 14.26 -13.60 4.17
C PRO A 142 14.04 -12.25 4.87
N GLY A 143 15.04 -11.38 4.83
CA GLY A 143 14.99 -10.04 5.42
C GLY A 143 14.05 -9.09 4.68
N LEU A 144 14.03 -9.13 3.34
CA LEU A 144 13.08 -8.37 2.51
C LEU A 144 11.64 -8.79 2.82
N LYS A 145 11.39 -10.10 2.97
CA LYS A 145 10.07 -10.63 3.33
C LYS A 145 9.67 -10.18 4.73
N PHE A 146 10.58 -10.20 5.71
CA PHE A 146 10.30 -9.70 7.05
C PHE A 146 9.98 -8.20 7.06
N ALA A 147 10.75 -7.39 6.31
CA ALA A 147 10.51 -5.96 6.16
C ALA A 147 9.12 -5.68 5.54
N THR A 148 8.79 -6.34 4.44
CA THR A 148 7.53 -6.15 3.70
C THR A 148 6.30 -6.78 4.37
N THR A 149 6.47 -7.52 5.47
CA THR A 149 5.35 -8.13 6.20
C THR A 149 5.28 -7.62 7.64
N THR A 150 6.20 -8.02 8.50
CA THR A 150 6.18 -7.71 9.93
C THR A 150 6.45 -6.23 10.17
N VAL A 151 7.56 -5.69 9.64
CA VAL A 151 7.94 -4.28 9.84
C VAL A 151 6.88 -3.35 9.25
N LEU A 152 6.37 -3.69 8.05
CA LEU A 152 5.27 -2.98 7.41
C LEU A 152 4.04 -2.91 8.32
N ARG A 153 3.58 -4.05 8.84
CA ARG A 153 2.38 -4.13 9.70
C ARG A 153 2.55 -3.36 11.00
N THR A 154 3.71 -3.44 11.63
CA THR A 154 4.02 -2.66 12.84
C THR A 154 4.01 -1.17 12.54
N GLY A 155 4.62 -0.75 11.41
CA GLY A 155 4.60 0.65 10.97
C GLY A 155 3.19 1.17 10.73
N ILE A 156 2.32 0.37 10.11
CA ILE A 156 0.90 0.72 9.91
C ILE A 156 0.23 0.97 11.27
N VAL A 157 0.36 0.06 12.23
CA VAL A 157 -0.23 0.23 13.58
C VAL A 157 0.25 1.52 14.24
N CYS A 158 1.56 1.80 14.19
CA CYS A 158 2.12 3.05 14.75
C CYS A 158 1.55 4.30 14.08
N VAL A 159 1.37 4.29 12.75
CA VAL A 159 0.79 5.42 12.01
C VAL A 159 -0.66 5.71 12.39
N GLY A 160 -1.39 4.76 12.98
CA GLY A 160 -2.73 4.97 13.52
C GLY A 160 -2.80 6.10 14.55
N VAL A 161 -1.71 6.38 15.27
CA VAL A 161 -1.65 7.47 16.26
C VAL A 161 -1.78 8.87 15.64
N LYS A 162 -1.63 8.97 14.32
CA LYS A 162 -1.79 10.23 13.58
C LYS A 162 -3.26 10.58 13.32
N LEU A 163 -4.19 9.68 13.64
CA LEU A 163 -5.62 9.90 13.44
C LEU A 163 -6.27 10.35 14.75
N SER A 164 -6.73 11.60 14.78
CA SER A 164 -7.51 12.15 15.89
C SER A 164 -8.92 12.54 15.42
N ALA A 165 -9.93 12.03 16.11
CA ALA A 165 -11.32 12.44 15.89
C ALA A 165 -11.57 13.90 16.33
N TYR A 166 -10.80 14.41 17.30
CA TYR A 166 -10.87 15.81 17.74
C TYR A 166 -10.35 16.77 16.66
N GLU A 167 -9.22 16.43 16.02
CA GLU A 167 -8.72 17.21 14.88
C GLU A 167 -9.72 17.24 13.72
N MET A 168 -10.53 16.19 13.54
CA MET A 168 -11.63 16.19 12.56
C MET A 168 -12.77 17.14 12.95
N ALA A 169 -13.15 17.19 14.23
CA ALA A 169 -14.19 18.11 14.70
C ALA A 169 -13.82 19.58 14.42
N ALA A 170 -12.52 19.91 14.44
CA ALA A 170 -12.00 21.22 14.09
C ALA A 170 -12.20 21.61 12.60
N LEU A 171 -12.42 20.65 11.69
CA LEU A 171 -12.79 20.92 10.29
C LEU A 171 -14.24 21.46 10.17
N GLY A 172 -15.04 21.30 11.23
CA GLY A 172 -16.45 21.63 11.27
C GLY A 172 -17.33 20.63 10.51
N ILE A 173 -18.63 20.67 10.80
CA ILE A 173 -19.66 19.83 10.17
C ILE A 173 -19.72 20.03 8.65
N ALA A 174 -19.22 21.15 8.14
CA ALA A 174 -19.23 21.49 6.72
C ALA A 174 -18.12 20.83 5.89
N GLY A 175 -16.94 20.63 6.47
CA GLY A 175 -15.79 20.06 5.75
C GLY A 175 -15.86 18.54 5.57
N VAL A 176 -16.49 17.84 6.53
CA VAL A 176 -16.61 16.37 6.48
C VAL A 176 -17.42 15.87 5.27
N PRO A 177 -18.58 16.46 4.91
CA PRO A 177 -19.30 16.13 3.67
C PRO A 177 -18.45 16.28 2.40
N ALA A 178 -17.65 17.34 2.29
CA ALA A 178 -16.75 17.55 1.15
C ALA A 178 -15.69 16.45 1.04
N VAL A 179 -15.11 16.05 2.19
CA VAL A 179 -14.17 14.92 2.26
C VAL A 179 -14.86 13.61 1.89
N MET A 180 -16.06 13.33 2.42
CA MET A 180 -16.84 12.14 2.08
C MET A 180 -17.16 12.07 0.59
N ALA A 181 -17.60 13.17 0.00
CA ALA A 181 -17.89 13.26 -1.42
C ALA A 181 -16.64 12.99 -2.26
N SER A 182 -15.53 13.65 -1.95
CA SER A 182 -14.24 13.44 -2.63
C SER A 182 -13.76 11.99 -2.55
N VAL A 183 -13.79 11.39 -1.35
CA VAL A 183 -13.39 9.99 -1.12
C VAL A 183 -14.32 9.03 -1.85
N GLY A 184 -15.63 9.21 -1.73
CA GLY A 184 -16.64 8.35 -2.32
C GLY A 184 -16.62 8.37 -3.85
N VAL A 185 -16.61 9.58 -4.44
CA VAL A 185 -16.52 9.77 -5.90
C VAL A 185 -15.20 9.21 -6.43
N GLY A 186 -14.08 9.54 -5.80
CA GLY A 186 -12.77 9.03 -6.21
C GLY A 186 -12.68 7.51 -6.15
N LEU A 187 -13.12 6.88 -5.05
CA LEU A 187 -13.14 5.42 -4.92
C LEU A 187 -14.04 4.78 -5.99
N GLY A 188 -15.27 5.26 -6.13
CA GLY A 188 -16.23 4.72 -7.09
C GLY A 188 -15.74 4.85 -8.53
N PHE A 189 -15.29 6.04 -8.91
CA PHE A 189 -14.79 6.34 -10.25
C PHE A 189 -13.55 5.50 -10.60
N ILE A 190 -12.54 5.46 -9.73
CA ILE A 190 -11.29 4.77 -10.04
C ILE A 190 -11.48 3.25 -10.11
N LEU A 191 -12.31 2.67 -9.24
CA LEU A 191 -12.65 1.25 -9.31
C LEU A 191 -13.39 0.92 -10.63
N TRP A 192 -14.32 1.79 -11.04
CA TRP A 192 -15.03 1.67 -12.31
C TRP A 192 -14.09 1.82 -13.53
N ALA A 193 -13.28 2.88 -13.55
CA ALA A 193 -12.34 3.20 -14.62
C ALA A 193 -11.26 2.12 -14.75
N GLY A 194 -10.73 1.63 -13.62
CA GLY A 194 -9.76 0.54 -13.60
C GLY A 194 -10.33 -0.75 -14.17
N LYS A 195 -11.58 -1.10 -13.84
CA LYS A 195 -12.26 -2.25 -14.43
C LYS A 195 -12.46 -2.07 -15.93
N ARG A 196 -12.88 -0.88 -16.39
CA ARG A 196 -13.05 -0.54 -17.81
C ARG A 196 -11.73 -0.59 -18.59
N ALA A 197 -10.63 -0.17 -17.98
CA ALA A 197 -9.30 -0.21 -18.56
C ALA A 197 -8.65 -1.62 -18.51
N GLY A 198 -9.34 -2.62 -17.96
CA GLY A 198 -8.83 -3.99 -17.85
C GLY A 198 -7.70 -4.15 -16.83
N LEU A 199 -7.64 -3.28 -15.80
CA LEU A 199 -6.65 -3.39 -14.74
C LEU A 199 -7.01 -4.53 -13.77
N PRO A 200 -6.01 -5.23 -13.20
CA PRO A 200 -6.23 -6.18 -12.11
C PRO A 200 -6.98 -5.52 -10.96
N ALA A 201 -7.97 -6.22 -10.38
CA ALA A 201 -8.83 -5.66 -9.35
C ALA A 201 -8.05 -5.10 -8.15
N LYS A 202 -6.98 -5.78 -7.73
CA LYS A 202 -6.12 -5.31 -6.64
C LYS A 202 -5.41 -4.00 -6.97
N MET A 203 -4.84 -3.89 -8.18
CA MET A 203 -4.22 -2.66 -8.66
C MET A 203 -5.21 -1.50 -8.68
N SER A 204 -6.42 -1.72 -9.22
CA SER A 204 -7.48 -0.71 -9.23
C SER A 204 -7.83 -0.26 -7.82
N SER A 205 -7.93 -1.18 -6.85
CA SER A 205 -8.20 -0.83 -5.45
C SER A 205 -7.05 -0.07 -4.79
N LEU A 206 -5.79 -0.39 -5.12
CA LEU A 206 -4.65 0.37 -4.62
C LEU A 206 -4.61 1.79 -5.17
N ILE A 207 -4.84 1.98 -6.48
CA ILE A 207 -4.90 3.31 -7.09
C ILE A 207 -6.10 4.08 -6.52
N ALA A 208 -7.25 3.44 -6.35
CA ALA A 208 -8.44 4.06 -5.78
C ALA A 208 -8.20 4.52 -4.33
N ALA A 209 -7.64 3.65 -3.48
CA ALA A 209 -7.34 4.00 -2.10
C ALA A 209 -6.26 5.08 -1.99
N GLY A 210 -5.20 4.99 -2.82
CA GLY A 210 -4.12 5.96 -2.84
C GLY A 210 -4.57 7.36 -3.27
N THR A 211 -5.24 7.45 -4.41
CA THR A 211 -5.66 8.74 -5.00
C THR A 211 -6.71 9.44 -4.14
N SER A 212 -7.68 8.69 -3.60
CA SER A 212 -8.84 9.25 -2.91
C SER A 212 -8.62 9.48 -1.41
N ILE A 213 -7.58 8.89 -0.79
CA ILE A 213 -7.36 8.95 0.67
C ILE A 213 -6.00 9.59 0.98
N CYS A 214 -4.98 8.82 1.32
CA CYS A 214 -3.72 9.35 1.85
C CYS A 214 -2.49 8.89 1.06
N GLY A 215 -2.69 8.66 -0.24
CA GLY A 215 -1.60 8.39 -1.16
C GLY A 215 -0.89 7.09 -0.83
N VAL A 216 0.40 7.21 -0.54
CA VAL A 216 1.27 6.06 -0.28
C VAL A 216 0.82 5.31 0.97
N THR A 217 0.43 6.02 2.03
CA THR A 217 0.01 5.38 3.29
C THR A 217 -1.19 4.44 3.06
N ALA A 218 -2.17 4.85 2.24
CA ALA A 218 -3.34 4.03 1.92
C ALA A 218 -2.96 2.78 1.13
N ILE A 219 -2.08 2.92 0.13
CA ILE A 219 -1.56 1.81 -0.67
C ILE A 219 -0.85 0.80 0.24
N THR A 220 0.02 1.28 1.13
CA THR A 220 0.78 0.42 2.03
C THR A 220 -0.07 -0.28 3.07
N ALA A 221 -1.16 0.34 3.53
CA ALA A 221 -2.13 -0.27 4.44
C ALA A 221 -2.99 -1.34 3.74
N LEU A 222 -3.44 -1.06 2.52
CA LEU A 222 -4.34 -1.94 1.78
C LEU A 222 -3.62 -3.15 1.17
N ALA A 223 -2.41 -2.94 0.64
CA ALA A 223 -1.66 -3.96 -0.09
C ALA A 223 -1.54 -5.32 0.62
N PRO A 224 -1.09 -5.40 1.90
CA PRO A 224 -1.04 -6.67 2.61
C PRO A 224 -2.43 -7.23 2.92
N ALA A 225 -3.47 -6.39 3.07
CA ALA A 225 -4.83 -6.83 3.37
C ALA A 225 -5.50 -7.53 2.18
N ILE A 226 -5.24 -7.07 0.95
CA ILE A 226 -5.76 -7.68 -0.29
C ILE A 226 -4.79 -8.70 -0.92
N GLY A 227 -3.59 -8.84 -0.34
CA GLY A 227 -2.51 -9.67 -0.87
C GLY A 227 -2.04 -9.19 -2.25
N ALA A 228 -1.81 -7.89 -2.39
CA ALA A 228 -1.25 -7.29 -3.60
C ALA A 228 0.23 -7.69 -3.77
N ASN A 229 0.68 -7.82 -5.01
CA ASN A 229 2.07 -8.10 -5.32
C ASN A 229 2.90 -6.81 -5.47
N GLN A 230 4.23 -6.95 -5.41
CA GLN A 230 5.17 -5.81 -5.45
C GLN A 230 5.00 -4.92 -6.70
N ARG A 231 4.64 -5.52 -7.83
CA ARG A 231 4.35 -4.81 -9.08
C ARG A 231 3.13 -3.90 -8.92
N GLU A 232 2.03 -4.43 -8.40
CA GLU A 232 0.79 -3.68 -8.16
C GLU A 232 1.03 -2.49 -7.21
N ILE A 233 1.80 -2.73 -6.15
CA ILE A 233 2.20 -1.70 -5.17
C ILE A 233 3.05 -0.63 -5.84
N SER A 234 4.09 -1.03 -6.59
CA SER A 234 5.02 -0.09 -7.23
C SER A 234 4.32 0.82 -8.24
N TYR A 235 3.43 0.27 -9.08
CA TYR A 235 2.64 1.08 -10.02
C TYR A 235 1.69 2.04 -9.31
N ALA A 236 0.99 1.58 -8.27
CA ALA A 236 0.08 2.44 -7.52
C ALA A 236 0.83 3.59 -6.81
N VAL A 237 1.99 3.31 -6.21
CA VAL A 237 2.82 4.34 -5.57
C VAL A 237 3.33 5.33 -6.61
N ALA A 238 3.91 4.86 -7.72
CA ALA A 238 4.44 5.74 -8.76
C ALA A 238 3.37 6.69 -9.30
N ASN A 239 2.16 6.19 -9.49
CA ASN A 239 1.00 6.94 -9.95
C ASN A 239 0.61 8.07 -8.97
N VAL A 240 0.38 7.72 -7.70
CA VAL A 240 0.05 8.70 -6.65
C VAL A 240 1.14 9.76 -6.49
N VAL A 241 2.41 9.37 -6.58
CA VAL A 241 3.55 10.26 -6.41
C VAL A 241 3.65 11.22 -7.58
N ALA A 242 3.50 10.72 -8.80
CA ALA A 242 3.55 11.54 -10.01
C ALA A 242 2.46 12.61 -10.00
N PHE A 243 1.19 12.22 -9.84
CA PHE A 243 0.08 13.18 -9.87
C PHE A 243 0.00 14.02 -8.60
N GLY A 244 0.40 13.49 -7.44
CA GLY A 244 0.51 14.26 -6.22
C GLY A 244 1.59 15.33 -6.28
N THR A 245 2.75 15.03 -6.90
CA THR A 245 3.83 16.01 -7.10
C THR A 245 3.41 17.08 -8.10
N PHE A 246 2.80 16.65 -9.21
CA PHE A 246 2.21 17.59 -10.17
C PHE A 246 1.20 18.51 -9.49
N GLY A 247 0.29 17.93 -8.70
CA GLY A 247 -0.69 18.68 -7.93
C GLY A 247 -0.06 19.64 -6.94
N MET A 248 0.97 19.23 -6.21
CA MET A 248 1.69 20.10 -5.27
C MET A 248 2.22 21.37 -5.94
N LEU A 249 2.76 21.25 -7.17
CA LEU A 249 3.31 22.38 -7.90
C LEU A 249 2.22 23.27 -8.50
N VAL A 250 1.08 22.70 -8.90
CA VAL A 250 0.06 23.40 -9.68
C VAL A 250 -1.09 23.95 -8.83
N TYR A 251 -1.58 23.18 -7.85
CA TYR A 251 -2.77 23.54 -7.09
C TYR A 251 -2.66 24.83 -6.26
N PRO A 252 -1.50 25.29 -5.75
CA PRO A 252 -1.45 26.58 -5.05
C PRO A 252 -1.93 27.74 -5.93
N TYR A 253 -1.42 27.80 -7.16
CA TYR A 253 -1.78 28.83 -8.13
C TYR A 253 -3.20 28.64 -8.65
N LEU A 254 -3.60 27.38 -8.88
CA LEU A 254 -4.95 27.06 -9.33
C LEU A 254 -5.99 27.40 -8.26
N ALA A 255 -5.71 27.14 -6.99
CA ALA A 255 -6.59 27.48 -5.89
C ALA A 255 -6.79 29.00 -5.83
N HIS A 256 -5.70 29.78 -5.86
CA HIS A 256 -5.78 31.24 -5.84
C HIS A 256 -6.60 31.81 -7.00
N ALA A 257 -6.50 31.20 -8.20
CA ALA A 257 -7.24 31.63 -9.36
C ALA A 257 -8.73 31.24 -9.36
N LEU A 258 -9.10 30.15 -8.67
CA LEU A 258 -10.44 29.55 -8.76
C LEU A 258 -11.32 29.82 -7.54
N VAL A 259 -10.75 30.19 -6.40
CA VAL A 259 -11.48 30.38 -5.14
C VAL A 259 -11.23 31.76 -4.55
N SER A 260 -12.20 32.27 -3.80
CA SER A 260 -12.17 33.64 -3.26
C SER A 260 -11.79 33.69 -1.79
N TYR A 261 -11.97 32.59 -1.05
CA TYR A 261 -11.75 32.53 0.40
C TYR A 261 -10.56 31.64 0.76
N SER A 262 -9.82 32.04 1.78
CA SER A 262 -8.65 31.33 2.33
C SER A 262 -8.96 29.88 2.74
N GLU A 263 -10.12 29.66 3.37
CA GLU A 263 -10.56 28.35 3.79
C GLU A 263 -10.88 27.45 2.59
N GLN A 264 -11.44 28.01 1.51
CA GLN A 264 -11.67 27.27 0.27
C GLN A 264 -10.34 26.83 -0.34
N ALA A 265 -9.34 27.71 -0.37
CA ALA A 265 -8.03 27.39 -0.92
C ALA A 265 -7.40 26.24 -0.12
N GLY A 266 -7.43 26.33 1.21
CA GLY A 266 -6.93 25.27 2.07
C GLY A 266 -7.68 23.94 1.88
N ILE A 267 -9.01 23.95 1.88
CA ILE A 267 -9.81 22.74 1.66
C ILE A 267 -9.54 22.15 0.27
N LEU A 268 -9.45 22.97 -0.78
CA LEU A 268 -9.16 22.54 -2.14
C LEU A 268 -7.77 21.88 -2.24
N LEU A 269 -6.75 22.47 -1.62
CA LEU A 269 -5.40 21.88 -1.54
C LEU A 269 -5.42 20.54 -0.80
N GLY A 270 -6.06 20.49 0.36
CA GLY A 270 -6.17 19.29 1.18
C GLY A 270 -6.96 18.15 0.52
N LEU A 271 -7.98 18.48 -0.28
CA LEU A 271 -8.80 17.52 -1.02
C LEU A 271 -8.16 17.07 -2.35
N SER A 272 -7.35 17.88 -3.01
CA SER A 272 -6.88 17.56 -4.36
C SER A 272 -5.54 16.85 -4.40
N ILE A 273 -4.65 17.14 -3.45
CA ILE A 273 -3.29 16.57 -3.45
C ILE A 273 -3.28 15.24 -2.67
N HIS A 274 -2.54 14.24 -3.17
CA HIS A 274 -2.67 12.85 -2.71
C HIS A 274 -1.84 12.48 -1.48
N ASP A 275 -0.68 13.09 -1.27
CA ASP A 275 0.16 12.84 -0.08
C ASP A 275 0.15 14.02 0.90
N THR A 276 0.32 13.75 2.19
CA THR A 276 0.30 14.79 3.24
C THR A 276 1.51 15.72 3.13
N SER A 277 2.70 15.19 2.87
CA SER A 277 3.91 16.03 2.71
C SER A 277 3.74 17.03 1.56
N GLN A 278 3.18 16.56 0.44
CA GLN A 278 2.87 17.35 -0.74
C GLN A 278 1.77 18.39 -0.47
N VAL A 279 0.73 18.07 0.30
CA VAL A 279 -0.29 19.06 0.70
C VAL A 279 0.35 20.18 1.53
N ILE A 280 1.16 19.83 2.53
CA ILE A 280 1.80 20.84 3.40
C ILE A 280 2.75 21.71 2.59
N ALA A 281 3.52 21.13 1.67
CA ALA A 281 4.37 21.91 0.77
C ALA A 281 3.58 22.87 -0.11
N ALA A 282 2.51 22.40 -0.76
CA ALA A 282 1.64 23.24 -1.58
C ALA A 282 0.99 24.37 -0.76
N ALA A 283 0.57 24.05 0.47
CA ALA A 283 0.03 25.03 1.40
C ALA A 283 1.07 26.06 1.88
N LEU A 284 2.31 25.64 2.11
CA LEU A 284 3.43 26.56 2.40
C LEU A 284 3.72 27.46 1.20
N THR A 285 3.74 26.91 -0.02
CA THR A 285 3.85 27.70 -1.25
C THR A 285 2.72 28.72 -1.32
N TYR A 286 1.48 28.31 -1.03
CA TYR A 286 0.33 29.22 -1.02
C TYR A 286 0.48 30.34 0.02
N LYS A 287 0.88 29.99 1.26
CA LYS A 287 1.14 30.94 2.34
C LYS A 287 2.18 31.98 1.93
N GLU A 288 3.31 31.56 1.39
CA GLU A 288 4.42 32.47 1.04
C GLU A 288 4.09 33.33 -0.19
N VAL A 289 3.47 32.75 -1.22
CA VAL A 289 3.17 33.47 -2.47
C VAL A 289 2.00 34.44 -2.31
N PHE A 290 0.99 34.09 -1.52
CA PHE A 290 -0.26 34.86 -1.39
C PHE A 290 -0.49 35.44 0.02
N SER A 291 0.45 35.29 0.95
CA SER A 291 0.38 35.81 2.33
C SER A 291 -0.85 35.33 3.12
N ASP A 292 -1.24 34.07 2.92
CA ASP A 292 -2.44 33.47 3.52
C ASP A 292 -2.10 32.27 4.42
N GLU A 293 -2.06 32.52 5.73
CA GLU A 293 -1.74 31.50 6.72
C GLU A 293 -2.92 30.57 7.03
N LEU A 294 -4.16 31.04 6.84
CA LEU A 294 -5.35 30.26 7.15
C LEU A 294 -5.51 29.08 6.19
N ALA A 295 -5.18 29.28 4.92
CA ALA A 295 -5.16 28.22 3.91
C ALA A 295 -4.28 27.03 4.32
N LEU A 296 -3.15 27.27 4.98
CA LEU A 296 -2.26 26.21 5.45
C LEU A 296 -2.89 25.36 6.54
N LYS A 297 -3.46 26.00 7.56
CA LYS A 297 -4.17 25.30 8.64
C LYS A 297 -5.30 24.47 8.06
N MET A 298 -6.11 25.05 7.19
CA MET A 298 -7.25 24.36 6.58
C MET A 298 -6.82 23.18 5.72
N ALA A 299 -5.77 23.32 4.89
CA ALA A 299 -5.23 22.22 4.09
C ALA A 299 -4.75 21.04 4.94
N ALA A 300 -4.04 21.33 6.05
CA ALA A 300 -3.56 20.32 6.97
C ALA A 300 -4.73 19.54 7.61
N VAL A 301 -5.72 20.24 8.16
CA VAL A 301 -6.87 19.62 8.83
C VAL A 301 -7.73 18.83 7.83
N THR A 302 -7.98 19.36 6.63
CA THR A 302 -8.73 18.65 5.57
C THR A 302 -8.04 17.35 5.21
N LYS A 303 -6.72 17.37 5.09
CA LYS A 303 -5.92 16.21 4.76
C LYS A 303 -5.94 15.14 5.85
N LEU A 304 -5.79 15.54 7.11
CA LEU A 304 -5.87 14.65 8.27
C LEU A 304 -7.26 14.02 8.39
N THR A 305 -8.32 14.81 8.18
CA THR A 305 -9.70 14.31 8.15
C THR A 305 -9.87 13.21 7.11
N ARG A 306 -9.31 13.39 5.92
CA ARG A 306 -9.35 12.36 4.88
C ARG A 306 -8.60 11.09 5.27
N ASN A 307 -7.51 11.20 6.02
CA ASN A 307 -6.77 10.02 6.50
C ASN A 307 -7.60 9.14 7.45
N VAL A 308 -8.58 9.71 8.17
CA VAL A 308 -9.44 8.92 9.06
C VAL A 308 -10.29 7.91 8.29
N PHE A 309 -10.65 8.21 7.04
CA PHE A 309 -11.37 7.27 6.17
C PHE A 309 -10.58 5.98 5.89
N LEU A 310 -9.27 5.92 6.17
CA LEU A 310 -8.54 4.66 6.19
C LEU A 310 -9.17 3.62 7.11
N ALA A 311 -9.63 4.04 8.29
CA ALA A 311 -10.20 3.15 9.29
C ALA A 311 -11.47 2.45 8.77
N ALA A 312 -12.23 3.09 7.87
CA ALA A 312 -13.43 2.53 7.27
C ALA A 312 -13.18 1.85 5.91
N VAL A 313 -12.44 2.50 5.02
CA VAL A 313 -12.28 2.07 3.63
C VAL A 313 -11.35 0.86 3.51
N ILE A 314 -10.28 0.78 4.30
CA ILE A 314 -9.32 -0.33 4.22
C ILE A 314 -10.01 -1.66 4.58
N PRO A 315 -10.73 -1.79 5.72
CA PRO A 315 -11.53 -2.99 5.99
C PRO A 315 -12.56 -3.29 4.92
N ALA A 316 -13.26 -2.27 4.39
CA ALA A 316 -14.30 -2.46 3.39
C ALA A 316 -13.75 -3.06 2.08
N LEU A 317 -12.66 -2.50 1.56
CA LEU A 317 -11.99 -3.03 0.37
C LEU A 317 -11.39 -4.42 0.64
N ALA A 318 -10.76 -4.63 1.80
CA ALA A 318 -10.22 -5.93 2.18
C ALA A 318 -11.32 -7.00 2.22
N TYR A 319 -12.47 -6.68 2.83
CA TYR A 319 -13.64 -7.54 2.87
C TYR A 319 -14.18 -7.83 1.47
N GLN A 320 -14.30 -6.82 0.61
CA GLN A 320 -14.77 -6.99 -0.76
C GLN A 320 -13.89 -7.99 -1.54
N HIS A 321 -12.57 -7.88 -1.42
CA HIS A 321 -11.62 -8.81 -2.05
C HIS A 321 -11.68 -10.23 -1.45
N ALA A 322 -11.90 -10.35 -0.14
CA ALA A 322 -12.08 -11.63 0.51
C ALA A 322 -13.38 -12.33 0.07
N ALA A 323 -14.49 -11.58 0.02
CA ALA A 323 -15.79 -12.07 -0.40
C ALA A 323 -15.78 -12.53 -1.87
N GLN A 324 -15.07 -11.80 -2.75
CA GLN A 324 -14.93 -12.20 -4.16
C GLN A 324 -14.14 -13.51 -4.34
N LYS A 325 -13.12 -13.77 -3.51
CA LYS A 325 -12.36 -15.03 -3.55
C LYS A 325 -13.16 -16.22 -3.03
N ALA A 326 -14.13 -16.01 -2.14
CA ALA A 326 -14.92 -17.08 -1.55
C ALA A 326 -15.90 -17.74 -2.55
N GLY A 327 -16.16 -17.13 -3.72
CA GLY A 327 -17.01 -17.73 -4.75
C GLY A 327 -18.45 -17.99 -4.29
N ASN A 328 -19.26 -18.60 -5.15
CA ASN A 328 -20.71 -18.75 -5.03
C ASN A 328 -21.18 -19.72 -3.92
N GLU A 329 -20.39 -19.97 -2.86
CA GLU A 329 -20.85 -20.63 -1.63
C GLU A 329 -21.67 -19.62 -0.80
N ARG A 330 -22.82 -19.24 -1.36
CA ARG A 330 -23.59 -18.02 -1.08
C ARG A 330 -24.53 -18.13 0.11
N LYS A 331 -24.15 -18.81 1.20
CA LYS A 331 -24.96 -18.82 2.44
C LYS A 331 -24.12 -18.86 3.72
N ARG A 332 -23.26 -17.86 3.94
CA ARG A 332 -22.83 -17.43 5.30
C ARG A 332 -22.24 -16.01 5.28
N VAL A 333 -22.93 -15.10 4.57
CA VAL A 333 -22.55 -13.68 4.52
C VAL A 333 -23.24 -12.98 5.70
N LEU A 334 -22.69 -13.18 6.89
CA LEU A 334 -22.88 -12.42 8.17
C LEU A 334 -22.26 -13.18 9.36
N ASP A 335 -21.39 -14.17 9.13
CA ASP A 335 -20.73 -14.87 10.23
C ASP A 335 -19.60 -13.99 10.78
N TRP A 336 -19.76 -13.47 12.00
CA TRP A 336 -18.78 -12.64 12.71
C TRP A 336 -17.39 -13.30 12.78
N ASN A 337 -17.35 -14.64 12.72
CA ASN A 337 -16.13 -15.43 12.65
C ASN A 337 -15.38 -15.34 11.31
N ILE A 338 -16.06 -15.08 10.19
CA ILE A 338 -15.42 -14.82 8.90
C ILE A 338 -14.89 -13.38 8.87
N LEU A 339 -15.65 -12.42 9.41
CA LEU A 339 -15.21 -11.03 9.52
C LEU A 339 -13.94 -10.90 10.38
N LYS A 340 -13.89 -11.58 11.53
CA LYS A 340 -12.68 -11.70 12.38
C LYS A 340 -11.49 -12.35 11.68
N LYS A 341 -11.72 -13.28 10.74
CA LYS A 341 -10.64 -13.92 9.95
C LYS A 341 -10.21 -13.09 8.75
N CYS A 342 -11.08 -12.21 8.25
CA CYS A 342 -10.82 -11.41 7.05
C CYS A 342 -10.17 -10.06 7.36
N ILE A 343 -10.41 -9.46 8.53
CA ILE A 343 -9.76 -8.20 8.93
C ILE A 343 -8.40 -8.54 9.55
N PRO A 344 -7.28 -8.17 8.92
CA PRO A 344 -5.97 -8.45 9.49
C PRO A 344 -5.80 -7.81 10.87
N LEU A 345 -5.17 -8.51 11.81
CA LEU A 345 -4.93 -8.02 13.18
C LEU A 345 -4.27 -6.62 13.22
N PHE A 346 -3.38 -6.32 12.27
CA PHE A 346 -2.74 -5.01 12.21
C PHE A 346 -3.72 -3.86 11.89
N VAL A 347 -4.82 -4.14 11.18
CA VAL A 347 -5.88 -3.15 10.90
C VAL A 347 -6.65 -2.84 12.18
N LEU A 348 -6.94 -3.87 12.99
CA LEU A 348 -7.52 -3.67 14.32
C LEU A 348 -6.57 -2.90 15.24
N GLY A 349 -5.27 -3.20 15.17
CA GLY A 349 -4.24 -2.43 15.89
C GLY A 349 -4.20 -0.96 15.48
N PHE A 350 -4.24 -0.67 14.17
CA PHE A 350 -4.31 0.69 13.64
C PHE A 350 -5.53 1.46 14.17
N ILE A 351 -6.72 0.84 14.12
CA ILE A 351 -7.96 1.44 14.65
C ILE A 351 -7.85 1.64 16.16
N GLY A 352 -7.34 0.66 16.90
CA GLY A 352 -7.15 0.76 18.34
C GLY A 352 -6.24 1.92 18.74
N VAL A 353 -5.10 2.09 18.06
CA VAL A 353 -4.18 3.22 18.31
C VAL A 353 -4.83 4.56 17.94
N ALA A 354 -5.60 4.64 16.86
CA ALA A 354 -6.36 5.84 16.50
C ALA A 354 -7.43 6.21 17.55
N CYS A 355 -8.13 5.22 18.11
CA CYS A 355 -9.05 5.42 19.22
C CYS A 355 -8.33 5.92 20.47
N ILE A 356 -7.17 5.33 20.83
CA ILE A 356 -6.34 5.78 21.95
C ILE A 356 -5.90 7.24 21.75
N ARG A 357 -5.44 7.59 20.54
CA ARG A 357 -5.10 8.97 20.18
C ARG A 357 -6.28 9.92 20.44
N SER A 358 -7.46 9.56 19.93
CA SER A 358 -8.66 10.39 20.02
C SER A 358 -9.18 10.55 21.45
N VAL A 359 -9.14 9.48 22.25
CA VAL A 359 -9.50 9.54 23.68
C VAL A 359 -8.50 10.40 24.45
N GLY A 360 -7.20 10.24 24.18
CA GLY A 360 -6.17 11.07 24.81
C GLY A 360 -6.33 12.55 24.51
N ASP A 361 -6.72 12.92 23.28
CA ASP A 361 -7.04 14.31 22.93
C ASP A 361 -8.27 14.85 23.66
N GLY A 362 -9.34 14.06 23.77
CA GLY A 362 -10.52 14.49 24.50
C GLY A 362 -10.30 14.66 25.99
N MET A 363 -9.52 13.77 26.61
CA MET A 363 -9.12 13.92 28.00
C MET A 363 -8.19 15.12 28.21
N LEU A 364 -7.35 15.45 27.22
CA LEU A 364 -6.49 16.63 27.30
C LEU A 364 -7.32 17.92 27.31
N GLU A 365 -8.40 17.98 26.53
CA GLU A 365 -9.30 19.14 26.50
C GLU A 365 -10.15 19.27 27.78
N GLY A 366 -10.58 18.15 28.37
CA GLY A 366 -11.37 18.15 29.61
C GLY A 366 -10.54 18.30 30.89
N ASP A 367 -9.56 17.42 31.10
CA ASP A 367 -8.81 17.26 32.36
C ASP A 367 -7.42 17.92 32.33
N GLY A 368 -7.02 18.52 31.20
CA GLY A 368 -5.69 19.11 31.00
C GLY A 368 -4.55 18.09 30.88
N LYS A 369 -4.86 16.78 30.91
CA LYS A 369 -3.91 15.67 30.76
C LYS A 369 -4.46 14.58 29.84
N ALA A 370 -3.71 14.24 28.80
CA ALA A 370 -4.01 13.11 27.94
C ALA A 370 -3.84 11.79 28.70
N LEU A 371 -4.87 10.94 28.65
CA LEU A 371 -4.93 9.65 29.36
C LEU A 371 -4.70 9.76 30.88
N GLY A 372 -4.88 10.96 31.47
CA GLY A 372 -4.59 11.25 32.87
C GLY A 372 -3.09 11.29 33.23
N LEU A 373 -2.20 11.08 32.25
CA LEU A 373 -0.76 10.90 32.49
C LEU A 373 0.10 11.98 31.86
N PHE A 374 -0.24 12.45 30.65
CA PHE A 374 0.64 13.28 29.84
C PHE A 374 0.10 14.68 29.66
N HIS A 375 0.96 15.69 29.81
CA HIS A 375 0.60 17.06 29.44
C HIS A 375 0.57 17.25 27.91
N ALA A 376 -0.01 18.36 27.44
CA ALA A 376 -0.22 18.62 26.01
C ALA A 376 1.06 18.50 25.17
N GLU A 377 2.17 19.03 25.67
CA GLU A 377 3.47 18.98 24.98
C GLU A 377 4.02 17.56 24.88
N GLU A 378 3.97 16.80 25.98
CA GLU A 378 4.43 15.41 26.02
C GLU A 378 3.58 14.52 25.11
N TRP A 379 2.26 14.70 25.17
CA TRP A 379 1.32 13.98 24.31
C TRP A 379 1.58 14.27 22.84
N SER A 380 1.77 15.54 22.46
CA SER A 380 2.15 15.93 21.11
C SER A 380 3.49 15.33 20.68
N LYS A 381 4.49 15.32 21.58
CA LYS A 381 5.81 14.73 21.32
C LYS A 381 5.72 13.22 21.09
N TYR A 382 5.03 12.47 21.93
CA TYR A 382 4.92 11.02 21.79
C TYR A 382 4.12 10.61 20.55
N THR A 383 3.01 11.28 20.28
CA THR A 383 2.19 11.01 19.08
C THR A 383 2.97 11.29 17.80
N LYS A 384 3.74 12.39 17.74
CA LYS A 384 4.66 12.70 16.62
C LYS A 384 5.80 11.68 16.52
N LEU A 385 6.40 11.27 17.64
CA LEU A 385 7.48 10.28 17.64
C LEU A 385 7.00 8.93 17.10
N ILE A 386 5.88 8.41 17.62
CA ILE A 386 5.32 7.12 17.24
C ILE A 386 4.82 7.17 15.79
N GLY A 387 4.06 8.21 15.44
CA GLY A 387 3.40 8.30 14.14
C GLY A 387 4.32 8.69 13.00
N ASN A 388 5.07 9.79 13.13
CA ASN A 388 5.89 10.32 12.04
C ASN A 388 7.25 9.64 11.96
N THR A 389 7.91 9.48 13.10
CA THR A 389 9.32 9.05 13.13
C THR A 389 9.42 7.52 13.11
N LEU A 390 8.87 6.85 14.11
CA LEU A 390 8.94 5.39 14.21
C LEU A 390 8.09 4.74 13.12
N GLY A 391 6.80 5.03 13.08
CA GLY A 391 5.85 4.46 12.11
C GLY A 391 6.17 4.88 10.68
N GLY A 392 6.09 6.18 10.39
CA GLY A 392 6.23 6.72 9.04
C GLY A 392 7.63 6.58 8.43
N ARG A 393 8.65 7.16 9.08
CA ARG A 393 10.02 7.19 8.54
C ARG A 393 10.69 5.82 8.63
N TYR A 394 10.82 5.27 9.83
CA TYR A 394 11.66 4.09 10.03
C TYR A 394 10.97 2.78 9.62
N LEU A 395 9.79 2.48 10.16
CA LEU A 395 9.12 1.20 9.90
C LEU A 395 8.57 1.12 8.48
N LEU A 396 7.67 2.04 8.10
CA LEU A 396 7.09 2.06 6.75
C LEU A 396 8.16 2.33 5.68
N GLY A 397 9.07 3.28 5.91
CA GLY A 397 10.16 3.55 4.97
C GLY A 397 11.02 2.31 4.72
N THR A 398 11.42 1.58 5.77
CA THR A 398 12.23 0.35 5.63
C THR A 398 11.46 -0.73 4.89
N ALA A 399 10.19 -0.94 5.24
CA ALA A 399 9.33 -1.88 4.54
C ALA A 399 9.23 -1.56 3.04
N MET A 400 9.06 -0.28 2.70
CA MET A 400 8.89 0.18 1.32
C MET A 400 10.19 0.18 0.51
N ALA A 401 11.33 0.48 1.13
CA ALA A 401 12.63 0.18 0.55
C ALA A 401 12.78 -1.32 0.24
N GLY A 402 12.33 -2.19 1.16
CA GLY A 402 12.26 -3.64 0.94
C GLY A 402 11.34 -4.04 -0.21
N VAL A 403 10.23 -3.32 -0.41
CA VAL A 403 9.38 -3.47 -1.61
C VAL A 403 10.18 -3.14 -2.87
N GLY A 404 10.84 -2.00 -2.91
CA GLY A 404 11.69 -1.57 -4.02
C GLY A 404 12.79 -2.59 -4.36
N LEU A 405 13.55 -3.03 -3.36
CA LEU A 405 14.61 -4.05 -3.51
C LEU A 405 14.10 -5.41 -3.99
N SER A 406 12.80 -5.67 -3.87
CA SER A 406 12.14 -6.87 -4.37
C SER A 406 11.56 -6.69 -5.79
N THR A 407 11.54 -5.47 -6.33
CA THR A 407 10.93 -5.15 -7.62
C THR A 407 11.95 -5.23 -8.75
N SER A 408 11.82 -6.24 -9.62
CA SER A 408 12.61 -6.33 -10.85
C SER A 408 11.89 -5.72 -12.06
N ALA A 409 12.62 -4.94 -12.84
CA ALA A 409 12.18 -4.28 -14.06
C ALA A 409 11.81 -5.30 -15.15
N ALA A 410 12.50 -6.45 -15.20
CA ALA A 410 12.13 -7.57 -16.07
C ALA A 410 10.70 -8.04 -15.78
N VAL A 411 10.36 -8.24 -14.49
CA VAL A 411 9.00 -8.57 -14.08
C VAL A 411 8.07 -7.44 -14.50
N LEU A 412 8.33 -6.17 -14.15
CA LEU A 412 7.48 -5.03 -14.54
C LEU A 412 7.17 -4.98 -16.05
N ARG A 413 8.15 -5.24 -16.91
CA ARG A 413 8.05 -5.20 -18.38
C ARG A 413 7.27 -6.39 -18.96
N GLU A 414 7.40 -7.58 -18.39
CA GLU A 414 6.69 -8.80 -18.84
C GLU A 414 5.18 -8.78 -18.60
N GLY A 415 4.67 -7.93 -17.70
CA GLY A 415 3.24 -7.94 -17.33
C GLY A 415 2.33 -7.12 -18.23
N GLY A 416 2.85 -6.43 -19.26
CA GLY A 416 2.04 -5.85 -20.34
C GLY A 416 1.00 -4.79 -19.96
N LEU A 417 1.05 -4.21 -18.74
CA LEU A 417 0.05 -3.24 -18.27
C LEU A 417 0.16 -1.87 -18.98
N GLY A 418 1.35 -1.52 -19.48
CA GLY A 418 1.61 -0.27 -20.21
C GLY A 418 1.24 0.98 -19.40
N MET A 419 0.76 2.01 -20.09
CA MET A 419 0.36 3.30 -19.48
C MET A 419 -1.04 3.27 -18.83
N ARG A 420 -1.79 2.17 -18.95
CA ARG A 420 -3.18 2.09 -18.47
C ARG A 420 -3.34 2.45 -16.99
N PRO A 421 -2.48 1.99 -16.05
CA PRO A 421 -2.57 2.39 -14.65
C PRO A 421 -2.45 3.90 -14.47
N PHE A 422 -1.52 4.55 -15.18
CA PHE A 422 -1.29 6.00 -15.10
C PHE A 422 -2.44 6.80 -15.71
N ILE A 423 -3.06 6.31 -16.79
CA ILE A 423 -4.26 6.96 -17.37
C ILE A 423 -5.42 6.94 -16.36
N VAL A 424 -5.66 5.78 -15.73
CA VAL A 424 -6.69 5.64 -14.69
C VAL A 424 -6.37 6.50 -13.45
N GLY A 425 -5.09 6.60 -13.11
CA GLY A 425 -4.61 7.50 -12.06
C GLY A 425 -4.87 8.96 -12.37
N CYS A 426 -4.47 9.41 -13.55
CA CYS A 426 -4.64 10.78 -14.03
C CYS A 426 -6.11 11.18 -14.03
N SER A 427 -6.97 10.34 -14.62
CA SER A 427 -8.41 10.59 -14.63
C SER A 427 -9.00 10.59 -13.23
N GLY A 428 -8.54 9.70 -12.35
CA GLY A 428 -8.89 9.69 -10.93
C GLY A 428 -8.50 10.99 -10.22
N ALA A 429 -7.27 11.47 -10.44
CA ALA A 429 -6.77 12.70 -9.84
C ALA A 429 -7.57 13.93 -10.31
N LEU A 430 -7.90 14.00 -11.60
CA LEU A 430 -8.75 15.05 -12.15
C LEU A 430 -10.17 15.00 -11.58
N VAL A 431 -10.76 13.82 -11.43
CA VAL A 431 -12.09 13.67 -10.84
C VAL A 431 -12.09 14.06 -9.37
N VAL A 432 -11.08 13.67 -8.59
CA VAL A 432 -10.95 14.03 -7.18
C VAL A 432 -10.77 15.55 -7.03
N GLY A 433 -9.91 16.17 -7.85
CA GLY A 433 -9.72 17.61 -7.88
C GLY A 433 -10.96 18.40 -8.34
N GLY A 434 -11.65 17.92 -9.37
CA GLY A 434 -12.92 18.49 -9.81
C GLY A 434 -14.01 18.38 -8.74
N THR A 435 -14.09 17.24 -8.05
CA THR A 435 -15.03 17.05 -6.93
C THR A 435 -14.68 17.98 -5.76
N ALA A 436 -13.39 18.19 -5.49
CA ALA A 436 -12.94 19.14 -4.49
C ALA A 436 -13.41 20.57 -4.83
N LEU A 437 -13.20 21.00 -6.09
CA LEU A 437 -13.64 22.32 -6.57
C LEU A 437 -15.16 22.49 -6.49
N VAL A 438 -15.92 21.47 -6.90
CA VAL A 438 -17.39 21.48 -6.77
C VAL A 438 -17.80 21.55 -5.30
N SER A 439 -17.10 20.85 -4.41
CA SER A 439 -17.44 20.88 -2.98
C SER A 439 -17.22 22.26 -2.37
N VAL A 440 -16.07 22.91 -2.61
CA VAL A 440 -15.79 24.23 -2.04
C VAL A 440 -16.69 25.33 -2.61
N THR A 441 -17.10 25.22 -3.87
CA THR A 441 -18.07 26.16 -4.49
C THR A 441 -19.49 25.95 -3.99
N VAL A 442 -19.91 24.70 -3.74
CA VAL A 442 -21.21 24.41 -3.11
C VAL A 442 -21.22 24.94 -1.67
N MET A 443 -20.16 24.73 -0.90
CA MET A 443 -20.04 25.24 0.47
C MET A 443 -20.14 26.77 0.52
N GLU A 444 -19.54 27.47 -0.46
CA GLU A 444 -19.67 28.92 -0.61
C GLU A 444 -21.11 29.37 -0.82
N ARG A 445 -21.82 28.71 -1.74
CA ARG A 445 -23.23 29.03 -2.05
C ARG A 445 -24.16 28.77 -0.86
N MET A 446 -23.79 27.82 0.00
CA MET A 446 -24.49 27.55 1.26
C MET A 446 -24.13 28.54 2.38
N GLY A 447 -23.23 29.50 2.14
CA GLY A 447 -22.88 30.56 3.08
C GLY A 447 -21.84 30.17 4.15
N PHE A 448 -21.23 28.98 4.06
CA PHE A 448 -20.35 28.46 5.13
C PHE A 448 -19.12 29.34 5.41
N PHE A 449 -18.61 30.06 4.41
CA PHE A 449 -17.43 30.92 4.58
C PHE A 449 -17.79 32.37 4.93
N LYS A 450 -19.04 32.82 4.70
CA LYS A 450 -19.51 34.16 5.11
C LYS A 450 -19.74 34.23 6.63
N SER A 451 -20.32 33.19 7.22
CA SER A 451 -20.65 33.17 8.65
C SER A 451 -19.41 33.09 9.56
N ALA A 452 -18.28 32.56 9.09
CA ALA A 452 -17.05 32.50 9.89
C ALA A 452 -16.45 33.90 10.11
N MET A 453 -16.60 34.80 9.12
CA MET A 453 -16.12 36.17 9.18
C MET A 453 -16.98 37.05 10.11
N GLU A 454 -18.30 36.83 10.15
CA GLU A 454 -19.23 37.50 11.08
C GLU A 454 -19.12 37.02 12.53
N LEU A 455 -18.49 35.86 12.77
CA LEU A 455 -18.21 35.33 14.12
C LEU A 455 -16.84 35.76 14.68
N GLN A 456 -15.96 36.31 13.82
CA GLN A 456 -14.66 36.85 14.22
C GLN A 456 -14.61 38.39 14.24
N ALA A 457 -15.58 39.06 13.62
CA ALA A 457 -15.84 40.50 13.74
C ALA A 457 -16.80 40.75 14.91
#